data_AF-A0A1U7TH50-F1
#
_entry.id   AF-A0A1U7TH50-F1
#
_cell.length_a   1.000
_cell.length_b   1.000
_cell.length_c   1.000
_cell.angle_alpha   90.00
_cell.angle_beta   90.00
_cell.angle_gamma   90.00
#
_symmetry.space_group_name_H-M   'P 1'
#
loop_
_entity.id
_entity.type
_entity.pdbx_description
1 polymer ?
#
loop_
_entity_poly.entity_id
_entity_poly.type
_entity_poly.pdbx_seq_one_letter_code
_entity_poly.pdbx_strand_id
1 'polypeptide(L)'
;MLGDIQNWNTFNIVSTKASLDVFLPNGQSIKVEILTSATAERVLEVVSHKIGLCRELMGYFGLFLIRFCKEGKLSVVKKLADFELPYVSLQSSEVENCMVGLRKWYMDPSLDSMLMDCKAAVDLLYMQAIQDMKKEWTKPTQEQRQKLEALQKEDNQTKFLELAQEVQHYGYMQLDLCTCDYPEPGCGTVLSVGNNEISCCITLPDNHTQDVVFQMNRVKCWQVTFLGTLLDVDGPQRMLNQNLELRFQYCEDSRWQWFVIYTRQAFLLSNCLKKMISEKMVKLAAENPEMQIEVPEQGKTKKYHTQQSQQKDYSSFLPRKNKIKIARADCVFGTIKEEDL
;
A
#
# COMPACT_ATOMS: atom_id res chain seq x y z
N MET A 1 -27.00 22.52 -43.85
CA MET A 1 -25.68 22.28 -43.25
C MET A 1 -25.85 22.35 -41.75
N LEU A 2 -26.21 21.21 -41.15
CA LEU A 2 -26.25 21.02 -39.70
C LEU A 2 -24.99 20.23 -39.36
N GLY A 3 -24.16 20.83 -38.51
CA GLY A 3 -22.87 20.27 -38.12
C GLY A 3 -23.06 18.98 -37.32
N ASP A 4 -22.28 17.98 -37.68
CA ASP A 4 -22.17 16.71 -36.98
C ASP A 4 -21.75 16.96 -35.53
N ILE A 5 -22.62 16.57 -34.61
CA ILE A 5 -22.31 16.45 -33.18
C ILE A 5 -21.42 15.21 -33.07
N GLN A 6 -20.10 15.41 -32.94
CA GLN A 6 -19.17 14.36 -32.57
C GLN A 6 -19.59 13.78 -31.23
N ASN A 7 -20.11 12.56 -31.27
CA ASN A 7 -20.40 11.74 -30.11
C ASN A 7 -19.05 11.46 -29.42
N TRP A 8 -18.84 12.05 -28.24
CA TRP A 8 -17.72 11.69 -27.38
C TRP A 8 -17.98 10.28 -26.87
N ASN A 9 -17.50 9.28 -27.61
CA ASN A 9 -17.43 7.90 -27.15
C ASN A 9 -16.61 7.90 -25.85
N THR A 10 -17.30 7.78 -24.73
CA THR A 10 -16.70 7.48 -23.43
C THR A 10 -15.79 6.27 -23.63
N PHE A 11 -14.52 6.40 -23.25
CA PHE A 11 -13.42 5.47 -23.48
C PHE A 11 -13.78 3.98 -23.32
N ASN A 12 -14.27 3.33 -24.39
CA ASN A 12 -14.30 1.88 -24.51
C ASN A 12 -12.87 1.41 -24.79
N ILE A 13 -12.02 1.39 -23.76
CA ILE A 13 -10.73 0.71 -23.83
C ILE A 13 -11.04 -0.78 -23.92
N VAL A 14 -11.01 -1.32 -25.13
CA VAL A 14 -11.22 -2.75 -25.37
C VAL A 14 -10.15 -3.52 -24.60
N SER A 15 -10.58 -4.30 -23.62
CA SER A 15 -9.71 -5.21 -22.88
C SER A 15 -9.15 -6.27 -23.84
N THR A 16 -7.83 -6.39 -23.89
CA THR A 16 -7.12 -7.33 -24.76
C THR A 16 -6.26 -8.26 -23.92
N LYS A 17 -5.93 -9.44 -24.47
CA LYS A 17 -4.97 -10.34 -23.85
C LYS A 17 -3.57 -9.76 -23.99
N ALA A 18 -2.81 -9.79 -22.91
CA ALA A 18 -1.43 -9.33 -22.88
C ALA A 18 -0.58 -10.26 -22.00
N SER A 19 0.72 -10.26 -22.27
CA SER A 19 1.73 -10.90 -21.43
C SER A 19 2.30 -9.87 -20.47
N LEU A 20 2.32 -10.18 -19.17
CA LEU A 20 2.96 -9.36 -18.14
C LEU A 20 4.03 -10.17 -17.42
N ASP A 21 5.23 -9.62 -17.29
CA ASP A 21 6.29 -10.21 -16.49
C ASP A 21 6.21 -9.67 -15.06
N VAL A 22 6.01 -10.57 -14.08
CA VAL A 22 5.98 -10.24 -12.65
C VAL A 22 7.26 -10.74 -12.00
N PHE A 23 8.03 -9.81 -11.42
CA PHE A 23 9.33 -10.11 -10.83
C PHE A 23 9.21 -10.61 -9.41
N LEU A 24 9.89 -11.72 -9.12
CA LEU A 24 10.09 -12.24 -7.78
C LEU A 24 11.18 -11.45 -7.05
N PRO A 25 11.27 -11.55 -5.71
CA PRO A 25 12.26 -10.80 -4.95
C PRO A 25 13.72 -11.03 -5.41
N ASN A 26 14.06 -12.23 -5.88
CA ASN A 26 15.39 -12.57 -6.38
C ASN A 26 15.74 -12.00 -7.77
N GLY A 27 14.80 -11.30 -8.43
CA GLY A 27 14.97 -10.72 -9.77
C GLY A 27 14.58 -11.64 -10.92
N GLN A 28 14.22 -12.91 -10.67
CA GLN A 28 13.61 -13.76 -11.68
C GLN A 28 12.19 -13.30 -11.98
N SER A 29 11.73 -13.44 -13.23
CA SER A 29 10.38 -13.07 -13.62
C SER A 29 9.50 -14.27 -13.94
N ILE A 30 8.21 -14.12 -13.65
CA ILE A 30 7.16 -15.04 -14.03
C ILE A 30 6.29 -14.34 -15.05
N LYS A 31 6.30 -14.89 -16.26
CA LYS A 31 5.41 -14.44 -17.33
C LYS A 31 3.98 -14.93 -17.08
N VAL A 32 3.00 -14.04 -17.04
CA VAL A 32 1.58 -14.37 -16.91
C VAL A 32 0.78 -13.78 -18.07
N GLU A 33 -0.17 -14.56 -18.58
CA GLU A 33 -1.15 -14.08 -19.55
C GLU A 33 -2.34 -13.49 -18.80
N ILE A 34 -2.62 -12.22 -19.06
CA ILE A 34 -3.67 -11.45 -18.37
C ILE A 34 -4.50 -10.66 -19.38
N LEU A 35 -5.63 -10.14 -18.93
CA LEU A 35 -6.32 -9.07 -19.62
C LEU A 35 -5.67 -7.72 -19.25
N THR A 36 -5.61 -6.77 -20.18
CA THR A 36 -5.11 -5.41 -19.89
C THR A 36 -5.94 -4.70 -18.81
N SER A 37 -7.20 -5.12 -18.64
CA SER A 37 -8.11 -4.68 -17.58
C SER A 37 -8.05 -5.51 -16.29
N ALA A 38 -7.10 -6.45 -16.14
CA ALA A 38 -6.98 -7.25 -14.93
C ALA A 38 -6.49 -6.38 -13.76
N THR A 39 -7.15 -6.50 -12.62
CA THR A 39 -6.80 -5.80 -11.38
C THR A 39 -5.56 -6.39 -10.71
N ALA A 40 -4.92 -5.65 -9.81
CA ALA A 40 -3.75 -6.11 -9.07
C ALA A 40 -4.06 -7.34 -8.22
N GLU A 41 -5.24 -7.40 -7.62
CA GLU A 41 -5.75 -8.59 -6.93
C GLU A 41 -5.79 -9.81 -7.88
N ARG A 42 -6.37 -9.64 -9.07
CA ARG A 42 -6.48 -10.73 -10.04
C ARG A 42 -5.11 -11.19 -10.56
N VAL A 43 -4.19 -10.26 -10.82
CA VAL A 43 -2.83 -10.61 -11.23
C VAL A 43 -2.11 -11.34 -10.10
N LEU A 44 -2.27 -10.92 -8.85
CA LEU A 44 -1.70 -11.58 -7.68
C LEU A 44 -2.23 -13.01 -7.55
N GLU A 45 -3.54 -13.24 -7.70
CA GLU A 45 -4.13 -14.59 -7.71
C GLU A 45 -3.46 -15.51 -8.75
N VAL A 46 -3.31 -15.04 -9.99
CA VAL A 46 -2.72 -15.82 -11.08
C VAL A 46 -1.25 -16.15 -10.80
N VAL A 47 -0.48 -15.18 -10.30
CA VAL A 47 0.93 -15.37 -9.94
C VAL A 47 1.06 -16.34 -8.76
N SER A 48 0.25 -16.16 -7.71
CA SER A 48 0.22 -17.01 -6.52
C SER A 48 -0.06 -18.47 -6.87
N HIS A 49 -1.06 -18.72 -7.71
CA HIS A 49 -1.35 -20.07 -8.20
C HIS A 49 -0.16 -20.67 -8.97
N LYS A 50 0.50 -19.88 -9.82
CA LYS A 50 1.62 -20.34 -10.65
C LYS A 50 2.87 -20.70 -9.83
N ILE A 51 3.08 -20.07 -8.68
CA ILE A 51 4.20 -20.37 -7.76
C ILE A 51 3.84 -21.35 -6.64
N GLY A 52 2.59 -21.83 -6.59
CA GLY A 52 2.13 -22.74 -5.54
C GLY A 52 1.96 -22.06 -4.17
N LEU A 53 1.71 -20.75 -4.13
CA LEU A 53 1.37 -20.04 -2.90
C LEU A 53 -0.10 -20.33 -2.51
N CYS A 54 -0.30 -20.77 -1.27
CA CYS A 54 -1.64 -21.01 -0.72
C CYS A 54 -2.51 -19.74 -0.76
N ARG A 55 -3.80 -19.91 -1.07
CA ARG A 55 -4.74 -18.79 -1.23
C ARG A 55 -4.88 -17.96 0.05
N GLU A 56 -4.84 -18.63 1.19
CA GLU A 56 -4.93 -18.04 2.52
C GLU A 56 -3.74 -17.11 2.83
N LEU A 57 -2.58 -17.38 2.22
CA LEU A 57 -1.35 -16.61 2.44
C LEU A 57 -1.18 -15.45 1.46
N MET A 58 -2.07 -15.31 0.47
CA MET A 58 -1.97 -14.26 -0.54
C MET A 58 -1.96 -12.85 0.07
N GLY A 59 -2.74 -12.62 1.14
CA GLY A 59 -2.85 -11.34 1.82
C GLY A 59 -1.55 -10.85 2.49
N TYR A 60 -0.54 -11.72 2.61
CA TYR A 60 0.79 -11.38 3.12
C TYR A 60 1.74 -10.85 2.04
N PHE A 61 1.31 -10.85 0.78
CA PHE A 61 2.09 -10.35 -0.36
C PHE A 61 1.34 -9.24 -1.08
N GLY A 62 2.06 -8.49 -1.90
CA GLY A 62 1.49 -7.45 -2.74
C GLY A 62 2.28 -7.25 -4.02
N LEU A 63 1.63 -6.61 -4.99
CA LEU A 63 2.28 -6.15 -6.21
C LEU A 63 2.76 -4.71 -6.05
N PHE A 64 3.94 -4.44 -6.56
CA PHE A 64 4.61 -3.14 -6.48
C PHE A 64 5.09 -2.73 -7.85
N LEU A 65 5.11 -1.43 -8.11
CA LEU A 65 5.95 -0.88 -9.15
C LEU A 65 7.36 -0.69 -8.59
N ILE A 66 8.33 -1.29 -9.27
CA ILE A 66 9.72 -1.37 -8.85
C ILE A 66 10.59 -0.82 -9.97
N ARG A 67 11.53 0.07 -9.65
CA ARG A 67 12.50 0.61 -10.59
C ARG A 67 13.85 -0.07 -10.41
N PHE A 68 14.46 -0.50 -11.51
CA PHE A 68 15.85 -0.96 -11.56
C PHE A 68 16.78 0.16 -12.04
N CYS A 69 17.71 0.57 -11.18
CA CYS A 69 18.74 1.57 -11.49
C CYS A 69 19.99 0.92 -12.08
N LYS A 70 20.81 1.70 -12.79
CA LYS A 70 21.99 1.23 -13.54
C LYS A 70 23.06 0.55 -12.66
N GLU A 71 23.09 0.81 -11.35
CA GLU A 71 24.00 0.15 -10.39
C GLU A 71 23.41 -1.13 -9.74
N GLY A 72 22.31 -1.68 -10.26
CA GLY A 72 21.62 -2.82 -9.63
C GLY A 72 20.83 -2.43 -8.37
N LYS A 73 20.77 -1.13 -8.04
CA LYS A 73 19.93 -0.59 -6.97
C LYS A 73 18.46 -0.69 -7.38
N LEU A 74 17.65 -1.24 -6.49
CA LEU A 74 16.20 -1.40 -6.67
C LEU A 74 15.48 -0.36 -5.82
N SER A 75 14.58 0.39 -6.42
CA SER A 75 13.70 1.33 -5.71
C SER A 75 12.25 0.87 -5.81
N VAL A 76 11.55 0.80 -4.69
CA VAL A 76 10.11 0.50 -4.65
C VAL A 76 9.37 1.80 -4.89
N VAL A 77 8.76 1.98 -6.05
CA VAL A 77 8.10 3.24 -6.42
C VAL A 77 6.76 3.38 -5.69
N LYS A 78 5.92 2.35 -5.78
CA LYS A 78 4.61 2.31 -5.13
C LYS A 78 4.12 0.89 -4.92
N LYS A 79 3.31 0.68 -3.89
CA LYS A 79 2.43 -0.50 -3.78
C LYS A 79 1.21 -0.26 -4.67
N LEU A 80 0.87 -1.23 -5.51
CA LEU A 80 -0.39 -1.21 -6.26
C LEU A 80 -1.55 -1.54 -5.30
N ALA A 81 -2.61 -0.73 -5.36
CA ALA A 81 -3.87 -1.05 -4.70
C ALA A 81 -4.61 -2.15 -5.46
N ASP A 82 -5.48 -2.89 -4.77
CA ASP A 82 -6.11 -4.09 -5.30
C ASP A 82 -6.91 -3.85 -6.58
N PHE A 83 -7.50 -2.65 -6.70
CA PHE A 83 -8.28 -2.21 -7.86
C PHE A 83 -7.44 -1.61 -9.01
N GLU A 84 -6.15 -1.32 -8.79
CA GLU A 84 -5.31 -0.78 -9.86
C GLU A 84 -5.07 -1.84 -10.93
N LEU A 85 -4.84 -1.40 -12.17
CA LEU A 85 -4.57 -2.28 -13.30
C LEU A 85 -3.05 -2.35 -13.52
N PRO A 86 -2.34 -3.45 -13.17
CA PRO A 86 -0.87 -3.47 -13.19
C PRO A 86 -0.29 -3.22 -14.58
N TYR A 87 -0.94 -3.75 -15.63
CA TYR A 87 -0.52 -3.56 -17.01
C TYR A 87 -0.57 -2.10 -17.43
N VAL A 88 -1.71 -1.44 -17.20
CA VAL A 88 -1.90 -0.02 -17.52
C VAL A 88 -0.98 0.85 -16.67
N SER A 89 -0.89 0.56 -15.37
CA SER A 89 -0.04 1.30 -14.42
C SER A 89 1.43 1.26 -14.80
N LEU A 90 1.89 0.13 -15.34
CA LEU A 90 3.25 -0.03 -15.84
C LEU A 90 3.48 0.78 -17.12
N GLN A 91 2.54 0.72 -18.07
CA GLN A 91 2.64 1.46 -19.35
C GLN A 91 2.54 2.98 -19.18
N SER A 92 1.73 3.44 -18.23
CA SER A 92 1.59 4.86 -17.91
C SER A 92 2.68 5.38 -16.97
N SER A 93 3.62 4.52 -16.54
CA SER A 93 4.68 4.93 -15.63
C SER A 93 5.69 5.80 -16.36
N GLU A 94 5.87 7.04 -15.91
CA GLU A 94 6.94 7.93 -16.37
C GLU A 94 8.32 7.52 -15.82
N VAL A 95 8.36 6.52 -14.92
CA VAL A 95 9.60 6.02 -14.33
C VAL A 95 10.25 5.03 -15.29
N GLU A 96 11.41 5.40 -15.83
CA GLU A 96 12.24 4.51 -16.65
C GLU A 96 12.63 3.23 -15.91
N ASN A 97 12.66 2.10 -16.64
CA ASN A 97 13.00 0.77 -16.11
C ASN A 97 12.12 0.33 -14.93
N CYS A 98 10.85 0.72 -14.98
CA CYS A 98 9.86 0.26 -14.03
C CYS A 98 9.33 -1.13 -14.41
N MET A 99 8.99 -1.93 -13.41
CA MET A 99 8.52 -3.31 -13.53
C MET A 99 7.47 -3.59 -12.45
N VAL A 100 6.63 -4.60 -12.66
CA VAL A 100 5.73 -5.12 -11.62
C VAL A 100 6.47 -6.20 -10.84
N GLY A 101 6.57 -6.03 -9.52
CA GLY A 101 7.23 -7.00 -8.63
C GLY A 101 6.32 -7.50 -7.52
N LEU A 102 6.47 -8.77 -7.18
CA LEU A 102 5.88 -9.43 -6.01
C LEU A 102 6.80 -9.22 -4.80
N ARG A 103 6.26 -8.72 -3.70
CA ARG A 103 7.01 -8.53 -2.45
C ARG A 103 6.12 -8.86 -1.25
N LYS A 104 6.73 -9.29 -0.14
CA LYS A 104 6.08 -9.35 1.18
C LYS A 104 5.43 -7.99 1.50
N TRP A 105 4.19 -8.03 1.98
CA TRP A 105 3.40 -6.86 2.36
C TRP A 105 2.83 -7.01 3.78
N TYR A 106 3.73 -7.06 4.75
CA TYR A 106 3.43 -6.84 6.15
C TYR A 106 4.67 -6.29 6.85
N MET A 107 4.46 -5.52 7.92
CA MET A 107 5.53 -4.75 8.58
C MET A 107 5.97 -5.37 9.90
N ASP A 108 5.14 -6.23 10.48
CA ASP A 108 5.44 -6.96 11.71
C ASP A 108 6.19 -8.29 11.42
N PRO A 109 7.47 -8.44 11.80
CA PRO A 109 8.24 -9.65 11.55
C PRO A 109 7.64 -10.92 12.16
N SER A 110 6.88 -10.82 13.26
CA SER A 110 6.28 -12.00 13.90
C SER A 110 5.28 -12.73 13.02
N LEU A 111 4.71 -12.04 12.03
CA LEU A 111 3.78 -12.64 11.06
C LEU A 111 4.45 -13.68 10.16
N ASP A 112 5.79 -13.68 10.03
CA ASP A 112 6.54 -14.70 9.31
C ASP A 112 6.17 -16.12 9.76
N SER A 113 5.89 -16.32 11.05
CA SER A 113 5.48 -17.62 11.62
C SER A 113 4.26 -18.23 10.92
N MET A 114 3.34 -17.39 10.44
CA MET A 114 2.13 -17.81 9.71
C MET A 114 2.44 -18.39 8.33
N LEU A 115 3.65 -18.16 7.80
CA LEU A 115 4.05 -18.55 6.44
C LEU A 115 4.99 -19.76 6.42
N MET A 116 5.50 -20.20 7.58
CA MET A 116 6.57 -21.20 7.66
C MET A 116 6.16 -22.60 7.18
N ASP A 117 4.87 -22.93 7.22
CA ASP A 117 4.34 -24.21 6.75
C ASP A 117 4.14 -24.27 5.22
N CYS A 118 4.33 -23.16 4.50
CA CYS A 118 4.18 -23.09 3.05
C CYS A 118 5.55 -22.89 2.37
N LYS A 119 6.04 -23.91 1.67
CA LYS A 119 7.35 -23.85 0.99
C LYS A 119 7.49 -22.64 0.05
N ALA A 120 6.47 -22.36 -0.75
CA ALA A 120 6.48 -21.21 -1.67
C ALA A 120 6.57 -19.88 -0.92
N ALA A 121 5.91 -19.76 0.23
CA ALA A 121 6.00 -18.56 1.05
C ALA A 121 7.38 -18.41 1.70
N VAL A 122 7.93 -19.49 2.26
CA VAL A 122 9.29 -19.54 2.81
C VAL A 122 10.32 -19.14 1.74
N ASP A 123 10.18 -19.66 0.52
CA ASP A 123 11.04 -19.28 -0.60
C ASP A 123 10.97 -17.78 -0.90
N LEU A 124 9.76 -17.20 -0.96
CA LEU A 124 9.58 -15.77 -1.19
C LEU A 124 10.21 -14.91 -0.10
N LEU A 125 10.02 -15.28 1.17
CA LEU A 125 10.62 -14.58 2.31
C LEU A 125 12.14 -14.68 2.29
N TYR A 126 12.69 -15.87 2.06
CA TYR A 126 14.12 -16.12 1.99
C TYR A 126 14.77 -15.34 0.84
N MET A 127 14.18 -15.41 -0.36
CA MET A 127 14.63 -14.64 -1.52
C MET A 127 14.65 -13.14 -1.23
N GLN A 128 13.62 -12.61 -0.56
CA GLN A 128 13.55 -11.20 -0.22
C GLN A 128 14.59 -10.82 0.85
N ALA A 129 14.74 -11.62 1.91
CA ALA A 129 15.69 -11.37 2.99
C ALA A 129 17.13 -11.27 2.47
N ILE A 130 17.54 -12.18 1.57
CA ILE A 130 18.84 -12.14 0.92
C ILE A 130 19.04 -10.85 0.12
N GLN A 131 18.01 -10.39 -0.58
CA GLN A 131 18.10 -9.21 -1.44
C GLN A 131 18.11 -7.92 -0.63
N ASP A 132 17.35 -7.85 0.46
CA ASP A 132 17.35 -6.72 1.37
C ASP A 132 18.70 -6.63 2.11
N MET A 133 19.34 -7.77 2.46
CA MET A 133 20.70 -7.82 3.00
C MET A 133 21.78 -7.36 1.99
N LYS A 134 21.69 -7.83 0.74
CA LYS A 134 22.61 -7.42 -0.33
C LYS A 134 22.55 -5.92 -0.63
N LYS A 135 21.41 -5.29 -0.38
CA LYS A 135 21.19 -3.85 -0.53
C LYS A 135 21.47 -3.04 0.73
N GLU A 136 21.93 -3.71 1.80
CA GLU A 136 22.22 -3.09 3.09
C GLU A 136 21.00 -2.41 3.73
N TRP A 137 19.79 -2.88 3.43
CA TRP A 137 18.56 -2.39 4.09
C TRP A 137 18.48 -2.89 5.54
N THR A 138 19.05 -4.07 5.78
CA THR A 138 19.22 -4.67 7.09
C THR A 138 20.60 -4.37 7.65
N LYS A 139 20.73 -4.26 8.97
CA LYS A 139 21.99 -3.96 9.67
C LYS A 139 22.42 -5.15 10.58
N PRO A 140 22.86 -6.30 10.03
CA PRO A 140 23.32 -7.43 10.84
C PRO A 140 24.66 -7.14 11.51
N THR A 141 24.87 -7.68 12.72
CA THR A 141 26.20 -7.71 13.35
C THR A 141 27.14 -8.64 12.57
N GLN A 142 28.45 -8.51 12.80
CA GLN A 142 29.43 -9.38 12.14
C GLN A 142 29.19 -10.87 12.44
N GLU A 143 28.80 -11.19 13.68
CA GLU A 143 28.46 -12.56 14.08
C GLU A 143 27.19 -13.07 13.40
N GLN A 144 26.13 -12.24 13.34
CA GLN A 144 24.90 -12.56 12.63
C GLN A 144 25.19 -12.82 11.15
N ARG A 145 26.00 -11.96 10.51
CA ARG A 145 26.40 -12.12 9.10
C ARG A 145 27.08 -13.46 8.85
N GLN A 146 28.06 -13.85 9.69
CA GLN A 146 28.75 -15.13 9.55
C GLN A 146 27.80 -16.33 9.69
N LYS A 147 26.88 -16.29 10.67
CA LYS A 147 25.88 -17.34 10.88
C LYS A 147 24.90 -17.43 9.70
N LEU A 148 24.41 -16.30 9.19
CA LEU A 148 23.53 -16.23 8.03
C LEU A 148 24.21 -16.78 6.77
N GLU A 149 25.49 -16.45 6.55
CA GLU A 149 26.28 -17.01 5.43
C GLU A 149 26.48 -18.53 5.55
N ALA A 150 26.67 -19.05 6.76
CA ALA A 150 26.74 -20.49 7.00
C ALA A 150 25.40 -21.18 6.70
N LEU A 151 24.29 -20.64 7.20
CA LEU A 151 22.94 -21.16 6.95
C LEU A 151 22.57 -21.12 5.46
N GLN A 152 23.02 -20.09 4.75
CA GLN A 152 22.87 -20.01 3.30
C GLN A 152 23.64 -21.11 2.56
N LYS A 153 24.87 -21.46 2.99
CA LYS A 153 25.66 -22.56 2.40
C LYS A 153 25.05 -23.94 2.68
N GLU A 154 24.36 -24.07 3.82
CA GLU A 154 23.63 -25.28 4.21
C GLU A 154 22.23 -25.41 3.56
N ASP A 155 21.81 -24.41 2.78
CA ASP A 155 20.46 -24.28 2.21
C ASP A 155 19.33 -24.38 3.27
N ASN A 156 19.62 -23.94 4.50
CA ASN A 156 18.68 -24.01 5.62
C ASN A 156 17.83 -22.74 5.72
N GLN A 157 16.87 -22.60 4.81
CA GLN A 157 16.02 -21.41 4.69
C GLN A 157 15.25 -21.06 5.97
N THR A 158 14.70 -22.05 6.67
CA THR A 158 13.90 -21.82 7.89
C THR A 158 14.75 -21.22 9.00
N LYS A 159 15.89 -21.85 9.34
CA LYS A 159 16.80 -21.31 10.35
C LYS A 159 17.40 -19.97 9.93
N PHE A 160 17.63 -19.77 8.64
CA PHE A 160 18.06 -18.49 8.11
C PHE A 160 17.04 -17.39 8.43
N LEU A 161 15.75 -17.64 8.16
CA LEU A 161 14.68 -16.68 8.42
C LEU A 161 14.45 -16.43 9.91
N GLU A 162 14.55 -17.47 10.75
CA GLU A 162 14.51 -17.35 12.21
C GLU A 162 15.61 -16.39 12.71
N LEU A 163 16.86 -16.59 12.27
CA LEU A 163 17.96 -15.69 12.62
C LEU A 163 17.78 -14.29 12.00
N ALA A 164 17.24 -14.20 10.79
CA ALA A 164 17.03 -12.93 10.11
C ALA A 164 16.04 -12.03 10.88
N GLN A 165 15.06 -12.59 11.58
CA GLN A 165 14.12 -11.81 12.42
C GLN A 165 14.81 -11.05 13.55
N GLU A 166 15.97 -11.52 14.02
CA GLU A 166 16.77 -10.86 15.05
C GLU A 166 17.69 -9.75 14.48
N VAL A 167 17.77 -9.63 13.14
CA VAL A 167 18.60 -8.62 12.48
C VAL A 167 17.88 -7.26 12.49
N GLN A 168 18.62 -6.21 12.85
CA GLN A 168 18.09 -4.85 12.82
C GLN A 168 17.59 -4.48 11.41
N HIS A 169 16.39 -3.90 11.38
CA HIS A 169 15.65 -3.51 10.17
C HIS A 169 15.23 -4.68 9.26
N TYR A 170 15.22 -5.93 9.74
CA TYR A 170 14.61 -7.02 8.99
C TYR A 170 13.13 -6.76 8.69
N GLY A 171 12.74 -6.91 7.41
CA GLY A 171 11.38 -6.68 6.94
C GLY A 171 10.99 -5.21 6.78
N TYR A 172 11.90 -4.26 7.01
CA TYR A 172 11.61 -2.83 6.83
C TYR A 172 11.52 -2.48 5.33
N MET A 173 10.66 -1.52 5.01
CA MET A 173 10.63 -0.87 3.71
C MET A 173 11.54 0.35 3.74
N GLN A 174 12.64 0.32 2.97
CA GLN A 174 13.53 1.47 2.82
C GLN A 174 13.12 2.29 1.58
N LEU A 175 13.07 3.61 1.75
CA LEU A 175 12.83 4.56 0.67
C LEU A 175 14.15 4.98 0.01
N ASP A 176 14.05 5.60 -1.16
CA ASP A 176 15.17 6.31 -1.77
C ASP A 176 15.60 7.49 -0.89
N LEU A 177 16.85 7.93 -1.10
CA LEU A 177 17.40 9.10 -0.42
C LEU A 177 16.47 10.29 -0.63
N CYS A 178 16.08 10.91 0.48
CA CYS A 178 15.15 12.03 0.52
C CYS A 178 15.70 13.12 1.44
N THR A 179 14.93 14.18 1.68
CA THR A 179 15.30 15.24 2.63
C THR A 179 14.23 15.41 3.70
N CYS A 180 14.60 15.98 4.83
CA CYS A 180 13.70 16.30 5.92
C CYS A 180 13.94 17.70 6.48
N ASP A 181 13.04 18.15 7.36
CA ASP A 181 13.15 19.42 8.08
C ASP A 181 13.77 19.31 9.48
N TYR A 182 14.25 18.11 9.84
CA TYR A 182 14.84 17.80 11.14
C TYR A 182 16.30 17.32 11.01
N PRO A 183 17.21 17.72 11.94
CA PRO A 183 16.99 18.76 12.96
C PRO A 183 16.91 20.17 12.36
N GLU A 184 17.32 20.34 11.11
CA GLU A 184 17.19 21.58 10.35
C GLU A 184 16.71 21.32 8.91
N PRO A 185 16.12 22.33 8.24
CA PRO A 185 15.65 22.20 6.86
C PRO A 185 16.75 21.81 5.87
N GLY A 186 16.48 20.75 5.10
CA GLY A 186 17.35 20.34 3.99
C GLY A 186 18.33 19.23 4.33
N CYS A 187 18.30 18.68 5.55
CA CYS A 187 19.07 17.49 5.89
C CYS A 187 18.70 16.32 4.97
N GLY A 188 19.72 15.61 4.48
CA GLY A 188 19.50 14.36 3.74
C GLY A 188 19.06 13.26 4.69
N THR A 189 18.23 12.33 4.24
CA THR A 189 17.84 11.19 5.07
C THR A 189 17.55 9.93 4.28
N VAL A 190 17.96 8.80 4.84
CA VAL A 190 17.54 7.46 4.41
C VAL A 190 16.50 6.95 5.41
N LEU A 191 15.29 6.72 4.91
CA LEU A 191 14.14 6.33 5.71
C LEU A 191 13.88 4.82 5.58
N SER A 192 13.75 4.14 6.72
CA SER A 192 13.34 2.75 6.81
C SER A 192 12.12 2.63 7.72
N VAL A 193 11.07 1.95 7.26
CA VAL A 193 9.79 1.86 7.96
C VAL A 193 9.40 0.40 8.15
N GLY A 194 9.09 0.02 9.38
CA GLY A 194 8.74 -1.34 9.73
C GLY A 194 8.58 -1.49 11.23
N ASN A 195 8.03 -2.62 11.68
CA ASN A 195 8.01 -2.99 13.10
C ASN A 195 7.52 -1.86 14.05
N ASN A 196 6.43 -1.18 13.68
CA ASN A 196 5.81 -0.10 14.46
C ASN A 196 6.72 1.14 14.68
N GLU A 197 7.68 1.40 13.79
CA GLU A 197 8.53 2.60 13.85
C GLU A 197 8.91 3.14 12.46
N ILE A 198 9.38 4.39 12.45
CA ILE A 198 10.01 5.08 11.32
C ILE A 198 11.44 5.38 11.76
N SER A 199 12.42 4.76 11.11
CA SER A 199 13.85 4.92 11.37
C SER A 199 14.48 5.82 10.30
N CYS A 200 15.10 6.92 10.72
CA CYS A 200 15.73 7.90 9.86
C CYS A 200 17.23 7.93 10.14
N CYS A 201 18.06 7.58 9.15
CA CYS A 201 19.48 7.95 9.18
C CYS A 201 19.61 9.32 8.52
N ILE A 202 19.84 10.36 9.31
CA ILE A 202 19.89 11.76 8.88
C ILE A 202 21.34 12.15 8.64
N THR A 203 21.62 12.78 7.51
CA THR A 203 22.91 13.37 7.16
C THR A 203 22.80 14.89 7.26
N LEU A 204 23.54 15.46 8.21
CA LEU A 204 23.64 16.89 8.44
C LEU A 204 24.51 17.57 7.35
N PRO A 205 24.42 18.90 7.17
CA PRO A 205 25.23 19.60 6.16
C PRO A 205 26.75 19.52 6.40
N ASP A 206 27.17 19.22 7.62
CA ASP A 206 28.57 19.00 7.99
C ASP A 206 29.05 17.55 7.73
N ASN A 207 28.23 16.75 7.04
CA ASN A 207 28.43 15.32 6.74
C ASN A 207 28.41 14.38 7.96
N HIS A 208 28.03 14.84 9.14
CA HIS A 208 27.77 13.93 10.26
C HIS A 208 26.43 13.22 10.09
N THR A 209 26.37 11.96 10.49
CA THR A 209 25.15 11.16 10.47
C THR A 209 24.57 10.97 11.86
N GLN A 210 23.24 11.05 11.96
CA GLN A 210 22.49 10.82 13.19
C GLN A 210 21.32 9.88 12.90
N ASP A 211 21.21 8.79 13.66
CA ASP A 211 20.04 7.91 13.63
C ASP A 211 18.95 8.45 14.57
N VAL A 212 17.73 8.58 14.04
CA VAL A 212 16.54 9.05 14.77
C VAL A 212 15.40 8.06 14.54
N VAL A 213 14.70 7.67 15.61
CA VAL A 213 13.60 6.70 15.53
C VAL A 213 12.31 7.29 16.06
N PHE A 214 11.28 7.32 15.21
CA PHE A 214 9.93 7.75 15.58
C PHE A 214 9.05 6.53 15.80
N GLN A 215 8.61 6.34 17.05
CA GLN A 215 7.72 5.24 17.42
C GLN A 215 6.29 5.53 16.96
N MET A 216 5.67 4.59 16.25
CA MET A 216 4.36 4.81 15.61
C MET A 216 3.23 5.07 16.63
N ASN A 217 3.37 4.60 17.88
CA ASN A 217 2.43 4.88 18.97
C ASN A 217 2.40 6.36 19.42
N ARG A 218 3.41 7.14 19.04
CA ARG A 218 3.52 8.59 19.32
C ARG A 218 3.17 9.45 18.11
N VAL A 219 2.89 8.84 16.96
CA VAL A 219 2.39 9.52 15.75
C VAL A 219 0.87 9.66 15.86
N LYS A 220 0.36 10.89 15.78
CA LYS A 220 -1.08 11.17 15.88
C LYS A 220 -1.80 11.15 14.54
N CYS A 221 -1.19 11.76 13.53
CA CYS A 221 -1.71 11.78 12.17
C CYS A 221 -0.59 12.12 11.18
N TRP A 222 -0.84 11.89 9.91
CA TRP A 222 0.03 12.32 8.83
C TRP A 222 -0.79 12.79 7.63
N GLN A 223 -0.15 13.56 6.77
CA GLN A 223 -0.72 14.06 5.54
C GLN A 223 0.32 13.98 4.43
N VAL A 224 -0.12 13.55 3.25
CA VAL A 224 0.65 13.66 2.01
C VAL A 224 0.18 14.91 1.28
N THR A 225 1.11 15.77 0.88
CA THR A 225 0.83 16.98 0.10
C THR A 225 1.60 16.92 -1.22
N PHE A 226 0.95 17.37 -2.30
CA PHE A 226 1.63 17.61 -3.57
C PHE A 226 2.09 19.06 -3.63
N LEU A 227 3.40 19.28 -3.75
CA LEU A 227 4.04 20.59 -3.84
C LEU A 227 4.11 21.06 -5.30
N GLY A 228 2.96 21.05 -5.98
CA GLY A 228 2.82 21.54 -7.34
C GLY A 228 3.01 23.05 -7.42
N THR A 229 4.07 23.48 -8.11
CA THR A 229 4.25 24.84 -8.68
C THR A 229 4.01 26.03 -7.73
N LEU A 230 4.77 26.10 -6.62
CA LEU A 230 5.01 27.38 -5.94
C LEU A 230 6.31 28.07 -6.38
N LEU A 231 7.09 27.47 -7.27
CA LEU A 231 8.43 27.94 -7.67
C LEU A 231 8.66 27.94 -9.20
N ASP A 232 7.70 28.40 -10.00
CA ASP A 232 8.01 28.75 -11.40
C ASP A 232 7.21 29.98 -11.83
N VAL A 233 7.69 31.14 -11.38
CA VAL A 233 7.47 32.42 -12.08
C VAL A 233 8.76 32.63 -12.87
N ASP A 234 8.66 32.55 -14.20
CA ASP A 234 9.70 32.81 -15.21
C ASP A 234 10.67 31.66 -15.58
N GLY A 235 10.18 30.69 -16.37
CA GLY A 235 11.03 29.78 -17.15
C GLY A 235 10.24 28.85 -18.09
N PRO A 236 10.78 28.47 -19.26
CA PRO A 236 10.11 27.53 -20.17
C PRO A 236 10.10 26.13 -19.56
N GLN A 237 8.95 25.72 -19.04
CA GLN A 237 8.53 24.37 -18.63
C GLN A 237 9.65 23.34 -18.47
N ARG A 238 10.39 23.43 -17.35
CA ARG A 238 11.26 22.34 -16.90
C ARG A 238 10.52 21.52 -15.86
N MET A 239 9.97 20.40 -16.34
CA MET A 239 9.73 19.15 -15.60
C MET A 239 8.89 19.27 -14.32
N LEU A 240 7.69 18.70 -14.38
CA LEU A 240 6.81 18.39 -13.24
C LEU A 240 7.53 17.40 -12.29
N ASN A 241 8.58 17.86 -11.60
CA ASN A 241 9.19 17.10 -10.52
C ASN A 241 8.11 16.97 -9.45
N GLN A 242 7.59 15.75 -9.30
CA GLN A 242 6.59 15.36 -8.30
C GLN A 242 7.17 15.54 -6.89
N ASN A 243 7.24 16.80 -6.46
CA ASN A 243 7.69 17.18 -5.13
C ASN A 243 6.55 16.83 -4.18
N LEU A 244 6.58 15.62 -3.66
CA LEU A 244 5.66 15.16 -2.65
C LEU A 244 6.33 15.36 -1.29
N GLU A 245 5.52 15.77 -0.31
CA GLU A 245 5.91 15.76 1.10
C GLU A 245 4.96 14.86 1.88
N LEU A 246 5.49 14.21 2.91
CA LEU A 246 4.70 13.63 3.97
C LEU A 246 5.06 14.35 5.26
N ARG A 247 4.06 14.96 5.89
CA ARG A 247 4.18 15.53 7.22
C ARG A 247 3.45 14.69 8.24
N PHE A 248 4.04 14.47 9.40
CA PHE A 248 3.41 13.73 10.49
C PHE A 248 3.55 14.47 11.82
N GLN A 249 2.49 14.40 12.63
CA GLN A 249 2.47 15.01 13.96
C GLN A 249 2.93 13.97 14.99
N TYR A 250 4.01 14.27 15.70
CA TYR A 250 4.65 13.37 16.66
C TYR A 250 4.68 14.01 18.06
N CYS A 251 4.48 13.20 19.09
CA CYS A 251 4.54 13.64 20.48
C CYS A 251 5.98 13.50 21.02
N GLU A 252 6.67 14.61 21.21
CA GLU A 252 8.00 14.69 21.84
C GLU A 252 7.90 15.50 23.13
N ASP A 253 8.39 14.96 24.26
CA ASP A 253 8.33 15.60 25.58
C ASP A 253 6.98 16.23 25.95
N SER A 254 5.89 15.50 25.67
CA SER A 254 4.50 15.94 25.88
C SER A 254 4.05 17.13 25.01
N ARG A 255 4.80 17.47 23.97
CA ARG A 255 4.46 18.49 22.97
C ARG A 255 4.26 17.84 21.61
N TRP A 256 3.29 18.36 20.86
CA TRP A 256 3.02 17.91 19.50
C TRP A 256 3.80 18.76 18.51
N GLN A 257 4.67 18.12 17.73
CA GLN A 257 5.48 18.77 16.69
C GLN A 257 5.23 18.12 15.33
N TRP A 258 5.37 18.92 14.28
CA TRP A 258 5.30 18.44 12.91
C TRP A 258 6.71 18.15 12.40
N PHE A 259 6.85 17.02 11.74
CA PHE A 259 8.05 16.61 11.02
C PHE A 259 7.68 16.43 9.56
N VAL A 260 8.52 16.89 8.65
CA VAL A 260 8.27 16.87 7.21
C VAL A 260 9.38 16.08 6.50
N ILE A 261 8.95 15.12 5.68
CA ILE A 261 9.81 14.33 4.80
C ILE A 261 9.45 14.68 3.35
N TYR A 262 10.41 15.19 2.61
CA TYR A 262 10.28 15.52 1.19
C TYR A 262 10.76 14.34 0.36
N THR A 263 9.83 13.55 -0.19
CA THR A 263 10.14 12.33 -0.91
C THR A 263 9.12 12.05 -2.01
N ARG A 264 9.60 11.61 -3.18
CA ARG A 264 8.74 11.13 -4.28
C ARG A 264 7.91 9.90 -3.88
N GLN A 265 8.31 9.19 -2.83
CA GLN A 265 7.65 7.99 -2.32
C GLN A 265 6.68 8.29 -1.16
N ALA A 266 6.16 9.53 -1.03
CA ALA A 266 5.31 9.91 0.10
C ALA A 266 4.03 9.03 0.23
N PHE A 267 3.43 8.62 -0.89
CA PHE A 267 2.30 7.69 -0.87
C PHE A 267 2.70 6.28 -0.44
N LEU A 268 3.88 5.80 -0.82
CA LEU A 268 4.40 4.52 -0.34
C LEU A 268 4.63 4.56 1.17
N LEU A 269 5.25 5.64 1.68
CA LEU A 269 5.43 5.87 3.11
C LEU A 269 4.07 5.86 3.83
N SER A 270 3.11 6.66 3.35
CA SER A 270 1.74 6.69 3.89
C SER A 270 1.10 5.30 3.93
N ASN A 271 1.27 4.49 2.88
CA ASN A 271 0.77 3.11 2.84
C ASN A 271 1.45 2.22 3.88
N CYS A 272 2.75 2.39 4.13
CA CYS A 272 3.47 1.66 5.18
C CYS A 272 2.95 2.03 6.57
N LEU A 273 2.72 3.32 6.84
CA LEU A 273 2.14 3.78 8.11
C LEU A 273 0.74 3.20 8.33
N LYS A 274 -0.12 3.25 7.30
CA LYS A 274 -1.46 2.63 7.33
C LYS A 274 -1.36 1.13 7.62
N LYS A 275 -0.39 0.45 7.00
CA LYS A 275 -0.20 -1.00 7.15
C LYS A 275 0.17 -1.38 8.59
N MET A 276 1.12 -0.68 9.21
CA MET A 276 1.50 -0.90 10.62
C MET A 276 0.30 -0.72 11.56
N ILE A 277 -0.53 0.32 11.34
CA ILE A 277 -1.75 0.51 12.15
C ILE A 277 -2.74 -0.63 11.93
N SER A 278 -3.00 -1.01 10.67
CA SER A 278 -3.96 -2.08 10.37
C SER A 278 -3.55 -3.41 11.02
N GLU A 279 -2.27 -3.76 10.99
CA GLU A 279 -1.73 -4.99 11.61
C GLU A 279 -1.89 -4.96 13.12
N LYS A 280 -1.58 -3.81 13.74
CA LYS A 280 -1.75 -3.62 15.18
C LYS A 280 -3.21 -3.75 15.61
N MET A 281 -4.14 -3.18 14.83
CA MET A 281 -5.58 -3.28 15.13
C MET A 281 -6.08 -4.73 15.03
N VAL A 282 -5.62 -5.49 14.02
CA VAL A 282 -5.95 -6.91 13.88
C VAL A 282 -5.41 -7.72 15.07
N LYS A 283 -4.17 -7.46 15.51
CA LYS A 283 -3.59 -8.12 16.69
C LYS A 283 -4.39 -7.83 17.97
N LEU A 284 -4.72 -6.56 18.22
CA LEU A 284 -5.51 -6.17 19.39
C LEU A 284 -6.92 -6.78 19.37
N ALA A 285 -7.55 -6.93 18.20
CA ALA A 285 -8.85 -7.57 18.06
C ALA A 285 -8.79 -9.09 18.30
N ALA A 286 -7.68 -9.74 17.95
CA ALA A 286 -7.45 -11.16 18.24
C ALA A 286 -7.19 -11.40 19.73
N GLU A 287 -6.52 -10.47 20.42
CA GLU A 287 -6.23 -10.54 21.86
C GLU A 287 -7.43 -10.16 22.74
N ASN A 288 -8.35 -9.31 22.25
CA ASN A 288 -9.54 -8.86 22.95
C ASN A 288 -10.83 -9.06 22.12
N PRO A 289 -11.41 -10.27 22.13
CA PRO A 289 -12.60 -10.59 21.34
C PRO A 289 -13.87 -9.80 21.75
N GLU A 290 -13.90 -9.20 22.94
CA GLU A 290 -15.03 -8.38 23.44
C GLU A 290 -15.27 -7.09 22.64
N MET A 291 -14.34 -6.71 21.74
CA MET A 291 -14.53 -5.59 20.80
C MET A 291 -15.17 -6.01 19.47
N GLN A 292 -15.52 -7.29 19.28
CA GLN A 292 -16.41 -7.70 18.19
C GLN A 292 -17.83 -7.30 18.58
N ILE A 293 -18.32 -6.20 18.02
CA ILE A 293 -19.73 -5.85 18.12
C ILE A 293 -20.51 -6.96 17.40
N GLU A 294 -21.03 -7.92 18.15
CA GLU A 294 -22.04 -8.85 17.65
C GLU A 294 -23.25 -8.02 17.21
N VAL A 295 -23.44 -7.92 15.89
CA VAL A 295 -24.73 -7.52 15.34
C VAL A 295 -25.69 -8.66 15.69
N PRO A 296 -26.76 -8.43 16.49
CA PRO A 296 -27.68 -9.50 16.80
C PRO A 296 -28.36 -9.95 15.50
N GLU A 297 -28.13 -11.20 15.11
CA GLU A 297 -28.88 -11.83 14.02
C GLU A 297 -30.37 -11.76 14.36
N GLN A 298 -31.13 -11.00 13.57
CA GLN A 298 -32.58 -10.98 13.66
C GLN A 298 -33.12 -12.36 13.25
N GLY A 299 -33.47 -13.14 14.27
CA GLY A 299 -34.76 -13.81 14.33
C GLY A 299 -34.94 -15.06 13.47
N LYS A 300 -34.59 -16.21 14.04
CA LYS A 300 -35.22 -17.49 13.71
C LYS A 300 -36.74 -17.36 13.90
N THR A 301 -37.48 -17.43 12.79
CA THR A 301 -38.95 -17.54 12.77
C THR A 301 -39.43 -18.72 13.61
N LYS A 302 -40.08 -18.44 14.74
CA LYS A 302 -40.99 -19.39 15.40
C LYS A 302 -42.42 -18.88 15.21
N LYS A 303 -43.19 -19.63 14.42
CA LYS A 303 -44.63 -19.46 14.20
C LYS A 303 -45.37 -19.68 15.52
N TYR A 304 -46.20 -18.71 15.92
CA TYR A 304 -47.38 -18.95 16.76
C TYR A 304 -48.53 -18.03 16.36
N HIS A 305 -49.73 -18.55 16.57
CA HIS A 305 -51.01 -18.20 15.96
C HIS A 305 -51.56 -16.80 16.24
N THR A 306 -52.27 -16.31 15.24
CA THR A 306 -53.17 -15.15 15.16
C THR A 306 -54.16 -15.03 16.32
N GLN A 307 -54.29 -13.83 16.89
CA GLN A 307 -55.57 -13.27 17.33
C GLN A 307 -55.61 -11.76 17.03
N GLN A 308 -56.68 -11.34 16.36
CA GLN A 308 -56.99 -9.96 16.00
C GLN A 308 -57.37 -9.13 17.24
N SER A 309 -56.87 -7.90 17.32
CA SER A 309 -57.60 -6.80 17.95
C SER A 309 -57.19 -5.45 17.33
N GLN A 310 -58.17 -4.56 17.30
CA GLN A 310 -58.27 -3.38 16.44
C GLN A 310 -57.53 -2.14 16.98
N GLN A 311 -57.13 -1.27 16.04
CA GLN A 311 -57.01 0.19 16.12
C GLN A 311 -56.19 0.84 17.26
N LYS A 312 -55.14 1.58 16.88
CA LYS A 312 -55.20 3.07 16.84
C LYS A 312 -53.92 3.66 16.23
N ASP A 313 -54.13 4.52 15.24
CA ASP A 313 -53.16 5.43 14.66
C ASP A 313 -52.50 6.31 15.72
N TYR A 314 -51.17 6.41 15.70
CA TYR A 314 -50.43 7.65 15.98
C TYR A 314 -49.08 7.59 15.24
N SER A 315 -49.05 8.16 14.04
CA SER A 315 -47.82 8.53 13.34
C SER A 315 -47.36 9.91 13.82
N SER A 316 -46.15 10.01 14.37
CA SER A 316 -45.48 11.31 14.55
C SER A 316 -44.00 11.22 14.18
N PHE A 317 -43.71 11.29 12.89
CA PHE A 317 -42.39 11.68 12.40
C PHE A 317 -42.52 13.08 11.77
N LEU A 318 -41.92 14.07 12.43
CA LEU A 318 -41.76 15.44 11.93
C LEU A 318 -40.66 15.45 10.84
N PRO A 319 -40.93 15.92 9.61
CA PRO A 319 -39.89 16.16 8.63
C PRO A 319 -39.29 17.57 8.79
N ARG A 320 -37.96 17.63 8.92
CA ARG A 320 -37.17 18.88 8.84
C ARG A 320 -37.31 19.48 7.44
N LYS A 321 -37.75 20.73 7.39
CA LYS A 321 -37.86 21.56 6.17
C LYS A 321 -36.46 22.05 5.76
N ASN A 322 -36.02 21.74 4.54
CA ASN A 322 -35.05 22.56 3.81
C ASN A 322 -35.64 22.92 2.45
N LYS A 323 -35.84 24.22 2.22
CA LYS A 323 -36.35 24.78 0.96
C LYS A 323 -35.17 25.00 0.02
N ILE A 324 -35.14 24.31 -1.11
CA ILE A 324 -34.35 24.71 -2.29
C ILE A 324 -35.37 24.92 -3.41
N LYS A 325 -35.44 26.16 -3.92
CA LYS A 325 -36.26 26.53 -5.07
C LYS A 325 -35.54 26.09 -6.34
N ILE A 326 -36.15 25.20 -7.11
CA ILE A 326 -35.81 24.97 -8.52
C ILE A 326 -37.03 25.35 -9.34
N ALA A 327 -36.84 26.25 -10.28
CA ALA A 327 -37.86 26.75 -11.19
C ALA A 327 -38.32 25.63 -12.14
N ARG A 328 -39.64 25.54 -12.34
CA ARG A 328 -40.27 24.67 -13.34
C ARG A 328 -40.03 25.23 -14.73
N ALA A 329 -39.67 24.36 -15.67
CA ALA A 329 -40.00 24.50 -17.08
C ALA A 329 -40.34 23.11 -17.62
N ASP A 330 -41.65 22.92 -17.82
CA ASP A 330 -42.40 22.11 -18.78
C ASP A 330 -41.96 20.70 -19.20
N CYS A 331 -42.91 19.79 -18.97
CA CYS A 331 -43.00 18.41 -19.41
C CYS A 331 -43.00 18.27 -20.94
N VAL A 332 -42.39 17.21 -21.47
CA VAL A 332 -43.07 16.23 -22.35
C VAL A 332 -42.43 14.85 -22.14
N PHE A 333 -43.23 13.88 -21.69
CA PHE A 333 -42.88 12.45 -21.68
C PHE A 333 -42.95 11.90 -23.11
N GLY A 334 -41.89 11.23 -23.54
CA GLY A 334 -41.84 10.42 -24.75
C GLY A 334 -41.20 9.06 -24.45
N THR A 335 -41.98 8.02 -24.68
CA THR A 335 -41.78 6.58 -24.42
C THR A 335 -40.53 6.01 -25.09
N ILE A 336 -39.69 5.24 -24.36
CA ILE A 336 -38.71 4.32 -24.97
C ILE A 336 -38.75 2.98 -24.20
N LYS A 337 -38.77 1.88 -24.95
CA LYS A 337 -38.95 0.49 -24.52
C LYS A 337 -37.61 -0.22 -24.24
N GLU A 338 -37.73 -1.32 -23.52
CA GLU A 338 -36.69 -2.21 -22.99
C GLU A 338 -36.07 -3.11 -24.07
N GLU A 339 -35.27 -2.54 -24.98
CA GLU A 339 -34.35 -3.32 -25.86
C GLU A 339 -32.97 -2.64 -26.04
N ASP A 340 -32.59 -1.70 -25.16
CA ASP A 340 -31.25 -1.08 -25.14
C ASP A 340 -30.55 -1.20 -23.76
N LEU A 341 -30.49 -2.42 -23.22
CA LEU A 341 -29.66 -2.78 -22.06
C LEU A 341 -28.54 -3.75 -22.45
#